data_AF-A0A921BDY3-F1
#
_entry.id   AF-A0A921BDY3-F1
#
_cell.length_a   1.000
_cell.length_b   1.000
_cell.length_c   1.000
_cell.angle_alpha   90.00
_cell.angle_beta   90.00
_cell.angle_gamma   90.00
#
_symmetry.space_group_name_H-M   'P 1'
#
loop_
_entity.id
_entity.type
_entity.pdbx_description
1 polymer ?
#
loop_
_entity_poly.entity_id
_entity_poly.type
_entity_poly.pdbx_seq_one_letter_code
_entity_poly.pdbx_strand_id
1 'polypeptide(L)' 'MLTTELHEGITVLRLNHGKVNAFDLELMRRWIDEITALERSETLPLCCPGTGSVFSAGVDLRS' A
#
# COMPACT_ATOMS: atom_id res chain seq x y z
N MET A 1 -4.50 6.01 2.88
CA MET A 1 -3.28 6.59 2.30
C MET A 1 -2.21 5.52 2.18
N LEU A 2 -1.38 5.61 1.14
CA LEU A 2 -0.20 4.77 0.92
C LEU A 2 1.04 5.65 1.03
N THR A 3 2.13 5.10 1.58
CA THR A 3 3.43 5.79 1.63
C THR A 3 4.54 4.85 1.21
N THR A 4 5.47 5.33 0.40
CA THR A 4 6.59 4.54 -0.12
C THR A 4 7.90 5.03 0.50
N GLU A 5 8.71 4.13 1.03
CA GLU A 5 10.05 4.42 1.58
C GLU A 5 11.06 3.36 1.11
N LEU A 6 12.33 3.74 0.97
CA LEU A 6 13.42 2.79 0.69
C LEU A 6 14.13 2.44 2.01
N HIS A 7 14.12 1.17 2.37
CA HIS A 7 14.76 0.67 3.58
C HIS A 7 15.71 -0.47 3.25
N GLU A 8 17.03 -0.26 3.46
CA GLU A 8 18.07 -1.26 3.19
C GLU A 8 18.00 -1.89 1.78
N GLY A 9 17.63 -1.10 0.77
CA GLY A 9 17.49 -1.57 -0.61
C GLY A 9 16.18 -2.29 -0.92
N ILE A 10 15.25 -2.38 0.05
CA ILE A 10 13.89 -2.90 -0.11
C ILE A 10 12.93 -1.71 -0.20
N THR A 11 12.08 -1.71 -1.22
CA THR A 11 10.99 -0.73 -1.30
C THR A 11 9.90 -1.15 -0.34
N VAL A 12 9.49 -0.27 0.57
CA VAL A 12 8.43 -0.51 1.55
C VAL A 12 7.23 0.37 1.19
N LEU A 13 6.13 -0.25 0.79
CA LEU A 13 4.85 0.40 0.50
C LEU A 13 3.88 0.18 1.67
N ARG A 14 3.71 1.19 2.50
CA ARG A 14 2.97 1.09 3.76
C ARG A 14 1.52 1.54 3.61
N LEU A 15 0.60 0.70 4.09
CA LEU A 15 -0.83 1.00 4.17
C LEU A 15 -1.15 1.80 5.42
N ASN A 16 -1.75 2.97 5.25
CA ASN A 16 -2.29 3.82 6.30
C ASN A 16 -3.62 4.42 5.82
N HIS A 17 -4.67 3.61 5.73
CA HIS A 17 -5.96 3.98 5.14
C HIS A 17 -7.12 3.66 6.09
N GLY A 18 -7.86 4.68 6.52
CA GLY A 18 -9.01 4.50 7.42
C GLY A 18 -8.63 3.85 8.76
N LYS A 19 -9.60 3.23 9.43
CA LYS A 19 -9.42 2.66 10.78
C LYS A 19 -8.67 1.32 10.79
N VAL A 20 -8.73 0.56 9.68
CA VAL A 20 -8.28 -0.85 9.62
C VAL A 20 -7.75 -1.25 8.23
N ASN A 21 -7.34 -0.28 7.41
CA ASN A 21 -6.85 -0.53 6.04
C ASN A 21 -7.83 -1.36 5.20
N ALA A 22 -9.14 -1.12 5.36
CA ALA A 22 -10.15 -1.73 4.51
C ALA A 22 -10.01 -1.21 3.07
N PHE A 23 -10.22 -2.07 2.09
CA PHE A 23 -10.05 -1.76 0.68
C PHE A 23 -11.31 -1.09 0.14
N ASP A 24 -11.20 0.19 -0.20
CA ASP A 24 -12.17 0.94 -0.98
C ASP A 24 -11.62 1.27 -2.38
N LEU A 25 -12.43 1.90 -3.23
CA LEU A 25 -12.02 2.27 -4.59
C LEU A 25 -10.87 3.28 -4.61
N GLU A 26 -10.82 4.20 -3.64
CA GLU A 26 -9.76 5.20 -3.57
C GLU A 26 -8.40 4.55 -3.31
N LEU A 27 -8.32 3.68 -2.30
CA LEU A 27 -7.12 2.96 -1.94
C LEU A 27 -6.67 2.06 -3.09
N MET A 28 -7.61 1.32 -3.71
CA MET A 28 -7.26 0.42 -4.81
C MET A 28 -6.72 1.18 -6.03
N ARG A 29 -7.29 2.35 -6.36
CA ARG A 29 -6.76 3.18 -7.46
C ARG A 29 -5.32 3.62 -7.18
N ARG A 30 -5.08 4.19 -5.99
CA ARG A 30 -3.74 4.64 -5.61
C ARG A 30 -2.73 3.50 -5.55
N TRP A 31 -3.16 2.32 -5.11
CA TRP A 31 -2.29 1.15 -5.05
C TRP A 31 -1.83 0.73 -6.44
N ILE A 32 -2.75 0.66 -7.40
CA ILE A 32 -2.42 0.37 -8.80
C ILE A 32 -1.44 1.40 -9.35
N ASP A 33 -1.66 2.69 -9.10
CA ASP A 33 -0.79 3.76 -9.58
C ASP A 33 0.64 3.64 -9.00
N GLU A 34 0.77 3.40 -7.69
CA GLU A 34 2.06 3.23 -7.02
C GLU A 34 2.81 1.97 -7.48
N ILE A 35 2.13 0.81 -7.57
CA ILE A 35 2.79 -0.41 -8.08
C ILE A 35 3.23 -0.21 -9.53
N THR A 36 2.41 0.40 -10.37
CA THR A 36 2.75 0.64 -11.78
C THR A 36 3.94 1.59 -11.91
N ALA A 37 4.05 2.59 -11.03
CA ALA A 37 5.22 3.47 -10.97
C ALA A 37 6.47 2.70 -10.54
N LEU A 38 6.35 1.84 -9.52
CA LEU A 38 7.45 1.00 -9.01
C LEU A 38 7.91 -0.06 -10.02
N GLU A 39 7.01 -0.66 -10.80
CA GLU A 39 7.40 -1.60 -11.87
C GLU A 39 8.27 -0.94 -12.95
N ARG A 40 8.10 0.38 -13.15
CA ARG A 40 8.86 1.15 -14.14
C ARG A 40 10.20 1.66 -13.60
N SER A 41 10.40 1.65 -12.29
CA SER A 41 11.71 1.90 -11.70
C SER A 41 12.54 0.61 -11.63
N GLU A 42 13.86 0.72 -11.57
CA GLU A 42 14.79 -0.39 -11.35
C GLU A 42 14.68 -0.98 -9.92
N THR A 43 13.49 -0.97 -9.33
CA THR A 43 13.29 -1.22 -7.91
C THR A 43 13.37 -2.72 -7.59
N LEU A 44 14.37 -3.00 -6.75
CA LEU A 44 14.60 -4.17 -5.92
C LEU A 44 13.33 -4.57 -5.10
N PRO A 45 13.33 -5.75 -4.42
CA PRO A 45 12.21 -6.31 -3.68
C PRO A 45 11.24 -5.31 -3.03
N LEU A 46 9.94 -5.59 -3.18
CA LEU A 46 8.84 -4.82 -2.61
C LEU A 46 8.27 -5.52 -1.37
N CYS A 47 8.18 -4.80 -0.26
CA CYS A 47 7.48 -5.20 0.95
C CYS A 47 6.26 -4.30 1.17
N CYS A 48 5.09 -4.91 1.37
CA CYS A 48 3.86 -4.16 1.63
C CYS A 48 3.34 -4.45 3.04
N PRO A 49 3.74 -3.68 4.08
CA PRO A 49 3.22 -3.84 5.43
C PRO A 49 1.97 -2.97 5.69
N GLY A 50 1.17 -3.42 6.65
CA GLY A 50 0.11 -2.60 7.26
C GLY A 50 0.68 -1.63 8.29
N THR A 51 -0.15 -0.70 8.74
CA THR A 51 0.08 0.09 9.96
C THR A 51 -0.84 -0.36 11.08
N GLY A 52 -0.34 -0.30 12.32
CA GLY A 52 -1.11 -0.69 13.51
C GLY A 52 -1.14 -2.19 13.76
N SER A 53 -2.27 -2.71 14.23
CA SER A 53 -2.41 -4.11 14.68
C SER A 53 -2.81 -5.10 13.60
N VAL A 54 -3.16 -4.62 12.40
CA VAL A 54 -3.63 -5.45 11.28
C VAL A 54 -3.05 -4.98 9.96
N PHE A 55 -2.87 -5.91 9.02
CA PHE A 55 -2.53 -5.56 7.64
C PHE A 55 -3.71 -4.86 6.96
N SER A 56 -4.84 -5.56 6.84
CA SER A 56 -6.12 -5.09 6.32
C SER A 56 -7.26 -5.88 6.96
N ALA A 57 -8.41 -5.23 7.18
CA ALA A 57 -9.63 -5.89 7.62
C ALA A 57 -10.57 -6.33 6.48
N GLY A 58 -10.09 -6.34 5.23
CA GLY A 58 -10.87 -6.77 4.07
C GLY A 58 -11.34 -5.60 3.22
N VAL A 59 -12.59 -5.62 2.78
CA VAL A 59 -13.15 -4.65 1.81
C VAL A 59 -14.19 -3.76 2.50
N ASP A 60 -14.20 -2.47 2.17
CA ASP A 60 -15.33 -1.59 2.45
C ASP A 60 -16.18 -1.42 1.19
N LEU A 61 -17.39 -1.98 1.18
CA LEU A 61 -18.32 -1.92 0.06
C LEU A 61 -19.32 -0.76 0.19
N ARG A 62 -19.21 0.06 1.24
CA ARG A 62 -20.14 1.16 1.53
C ARG A 62 -19.68 2.50 0.97
N SER A 63 -18.43 2.56 0.51
CA SER A 63 -17.73 3.73 -0.01
C SER A 63 -17.84 3.85 -1.53
#